data_AF-A0A2V7KLW4-F1
#
_entry.id   AF-A0A2V7KLW4-F1
#
_cell.length_a   1.000
_cell.length_b   1.000
_cell.length_c   1.000
_cell.angle_alpha   90.00
_cell.angle_beta   90.00
_cell.angle_gamma   90.00
#
_symmetry.space_group_name_H-M   'P 1'
#
loop_
_entity.id
_entity.type
_entity.pdbx_description
1 polymer ?
#
loop_
_entity_poly.entity_id
_entity_poly.type
_entity_poly.pdbx_seq_one_letter_code
_entity_poly.pdbx_strand_id
1 'polypeptide(L)' 'MTGPSKTTPRGLDGVVAAQTRLSHVDGQAGELIIGGYQLKELAGRVTF' A
#
# COMPACT_ATOMS: atom_id res chain seq x y z
N MET A 1 -27.02 22.35 19.85
CA MET A 1 -25.69 22.50 19.23
C MET A 1 -25.28 21.15 18.67
N THR A 2 -25.40 20.95 17.36
CA THR A 2 -25.10 19.67 16.71
C THR A 2 -23.59 19.54 16.52
N GLY A 3 -22.99 18.50 17.09
CA GLY A 3 -21.55 18.20 16.96
C GLY A 3 -21.14 17.82 15.54
N PRO A 4 -19.83 17.86 15.21
CA PRO A 4 -19.37 17.62 13.85
C PRO A 4 -19.68 16.19 13.41
N SER A 5 -20.45 16.06 12.32
CA SER A 5 -20.66 14.78 11.63
C SER A 5 -19.35 14.36 10.97
N LYS A 6 -18.73 13.30 11.48
CA LYS A 6 -17.50 12.72 10.94
C LYS A 6 -17.75 12.32 9.48
N THR A 7 -17.17 13.06 8.54
CA THR A 7 -17.31 12.79 7.12
C THR A 7 -16.71 11.42 6.82
N THR A 8 -17.53 10.48 6.34
CA THR A 8 -17.05 9.16 5.89
C THR A 8 -16.11 9.36 4.70
N PRO A 9 -14.87 8.85 4.75
CA PRO A 9 -13.94 8.93 3.62
C PRO A 9 -14.54 8.24 2.40
N ARG A 10 -14.53 8.92 1.25
CA ARG A 10 -14.96 8.32 -0.01
C ARG A 10 -13.94 7.25 -0.41
N GLY A 11 -14.40 6.06 -0.77
CA GLY A 11 -13.53 5.02 -1.32
C GLY A 11 -12.44 4.51 -0.37
N LEU A 12 -12.66 4.56 0.97
CA LEU A 12 -11.69 4.14 1.98
C LEU A 12 -10.37 4.92 1.96
N ASP A 13 -10.40 6.16 1.48
CA ASP A 13 -9.22 7.02 1.49
C ASP A 13 -8.66 7.17 2.92
N GLY A 14 -7.35 6.89 3.07
CA GLY A 14 -6.65 6.86 4.35
C GLY A 14 -7.03 5.72 5.32
N VAL A 15 -7.87 4.75 4.92
CA VAL A 15 -8.30 3.64 5.79
C VAL A 15 -7.42 2.41 5.58
N VAL A 16 -6.79 1.92 6.66
CA VAL A 16 -6.07 0.64 6.64
C VAL A 16 -7.09 -0.50 6.61
N ALA A 17 -7.29 -1.12 5.44
CA ALA A 17 -8.24 -2.22 5.26
C ALA A 17 -7.71 -3.57 5.77
N ALA A 18 -6.40 -3.83 5.65
CA ALA A 18 -5.74 -5.05 6.09
C ALA A 18 -4.23 -4.85 6.27
N GLN A 19 -3.60 -5.72 7.05
CA GLN A 19 -2.14 -5.83 7.16
C GLN A 19 -1.66 -7.05 6.36
N THR A 20 -0.56 -6.93 5.63
CA THR A 20 -0.02 -8.00 4.80
C THR A 20 1.50 -8.09 4.92
N ARG A 21 2.02 -9.31 4.77
CA ARG A 21 3.46 -9.61 4.64
C ARG A 21 3.87 -9.90 3.18
N LEU A 22 2.92 -9.91 2.24
CA LEU A 22 3.16 -10.30 0.85
C LEU A 22 4.01 -9.27 0.10
N SER A 23 3.64 -7.99 0.21
CA SER A 23 4.31 -6.90 -0.51
C SER A 23 4.17 -5.57 0.23
N HIS A 24 5.10 -4.67 -0.02
CA HIS A 24 5.08 -3.29 0.48
C HIS A 24 5.30 -2.32 -0.68
N VAL A 25 4.46 -1.28 -0.76
CA VAL A 25 4.52 -0.25 -1.81
C VAL A 25 4.80 1.08 -1.14
N ASP A 26 5.90 1.71 -1.51
CA ASP A 26 6.20 3.10 -1.16
C ASP A 26 6.00 3.98 -2.40
N GLY A 27 4.85 4.65 -2.46
CA GLY A 27 4.51 5.55 -3.56
C GLY A 27 5.29 6.86 -3.59
N GLN A 28 5.93 7.26 -2.48
CA GLN A 28 6.76 8.46 -2.42
C GLN A 28 8.15 8.18 -2.97
N ALA A 29 8.73 7.03 -2.58
CA ALA A 29 10.03 6.59 -3.08
C ALA A 29 9.94 5.93 -4.48
N GLY A 30 8.75 5.53 -4.92
CA GLY A 30 8.54 4.78 -6.16
C GLY A 30 9.03 3.33 -6.07
N GLU A 31 8.99 2.75 -4.87
CA GLU A 31 9.53 1.42 -4.58
C GLU A 31 8.41 0.39 -4.38
N LEU A 32 8.67 -0.83 -4.86
CA LEU A 32 7.84 -2.00 -4.61
C LEU A 32 8.73 -3.13 -4.09
N ILE A 33 8.34 -3.67 -2.94
CA ILE A 33 8.99 -4.80 -2.28
C ILE A 33 8.04 -6.00 -2.34
N ILE A 34 8.52 -7.14 -2.82
CA ILE A 34 7.78 -8.39 -2.96
C ILE A 34 8.46 -9.45 -2.09
N GLY A 35 7.77 -9.94 -1.07
CA GLY A 35 8.30 -10.98 -0.18
C GLY A 35 9.61 -10.61 0.54
N GLY A 36 9.94 -9.33 0.63
CA GLY A 36 11.19 -8.83 1.19
C GLY A 36 12.29 -8.48 0.17
N TYR A 37 12.07 -8.77 -1.12
CA TYR A 37 13.00 -8.41 -2.20
C TYR A 37 12.50 -7.19 -2.96
N GLN A 38 13.40 -6.32 -3.40
CA GLN A 38 12.99 -5.18 -4.21
C GLN A 38 12.62 -5.66 -5.63
N LEU A 39 11.55 -5.12 -6.21
CA LEU A 39 11.12 -5.50 -7.56
C LEU A 39 12.27 -5.34 -8.58
N LYS A 40 13.10 -4.29 -8.43
CA LYS A 40 14.25 -4.05 -9.31
C LYS A 40 15.31 -5.15 -9.29
N GLU A 41 15.36 -5.96 -8.24
CA GLU A 41 16.27 -7.10 -8.12
C GLU A 41 15.70 -8.36 -8.77
N LEU A 42 14.37 -8.48 -8.82
CA LEU A 42 13.64 -9.60 -9.42
C LEU A 42 13.42 -9.41 -10.92
N ALA A 43 13.12 -8.17 -11.33
CA ALA A 43 12.75 -7.83 -12.71
C ALA A 43 13.82 -8.28 -13.71
N GLY A 44 13.41 -9.14 -14.66
CA GLY A 44 14.29 -9.68 -15.71
C GLY A 44 15.26 -10.77 -15.26
N ARG A 45 15.28 -11.13 -13.97
CA ARG A 45 16.14 -12.19 -13.42
C ARG A 45 15.37 -13.43 -12.98
N VAL A 46 14.08 -13.29 -12.71
CA VAL A 46 13.20 -14.40 -12.30
C VAL A 46 12.02 -14.55 -13.26
N THR A 47 11.51 -15.76 -13.39
CA THR A 47 10.25 -16.03 -14.08
C THR A 47 9.07 -15.76 -13.14
N PHE A 48 7.89 -15.57 -13.74
CA PHE A 48 6.64 -15.50 -13.00
C PHE A 48 6.26 -16.85 -12.38
#